data_AF-A0A8I0FGV5-F1
#
_entry.id   AF-A0A8I0FGV5-F1
#
_cell.length_a   1.000
_cell.length_b   1.000
_cell.length_c   1.000
_cell.angle_alpha   90.00
_cell.angle_beta   90.00
_cell.angle_gamma   90.00
#
_symmetry.space_group_name_H-M   'P 1'
#
loop_
_entity.id
_entity.type
_entity.pdbx_description
1 polymer ?
#
loop_
_entity_poly.entity_id
_entity_poly.type
_entity_poly.pdbx_seq_one_letter_code
_entity_poly.pdbx_strand_id
1 'polypeptide(L)'
;MLLKSFKQLFKKPKIKSSAWDASGSGRRVMYWQPERSGINSLLAHSIETLRSRSRDMVRKNPYAANIIDTIVANCVGTGIKPQSKAKDPEFRKKVQELWLKWTDEADSCGASDFYGLQSLVCRSMIEGGECFVRLRNRKPEDGFSVPLQLQVLESEHLDNKSNQTLANGNVIRSGIEFNRLGQKEAYYLFREHPGEGSFGESVRVPASDVLHIYKPLRPGQIRGEPWLSNVLLKLY
;
A
#
# COMPACT_ATOMS: atom_id res chain seq x y z
N MET A 1 0.50 -61.21 -18.17
CA MET A 1 0.49 -59.80 -17.72
C MET A 1 -0.80 -59.17 -18.22
N LEU A 2 -1.48 -58.35 -17.40
CA LEU A 2 -2.64 -57.50 -17.71
C LEU A 2 -4.01 -58.16 -17.95
N LEU A 3 -4.80 -58.27 -16.88
CA LEU A 3 -6.27 -58.10 -16.90
C LEU A 3 -6.70 -57.66 -15.49
N LYS A 4 -6.45 -56.39 -15.14
CA LYS A 4 -7.16 -55.78 -14.01
C LYS A 4 -8.64 -55.72 -14.40
N SER A 5 -9.48 -56.39 -13.61
CA SER A 5 -10.92 -56.56 -13.83
C SER A 5 -11.60 -55.23 -14.20
N PHE A 6 -12.35 -55.24 -15.30
CA PHE A 6 -13.17 -54.12 -15.81
C PHE A 6 -14.08 -53.51 -14.72
N LYS A 7 -14.44 -54.28 -13.68
CA LYS A 7 -15.18 -53.80 -12.49
C LYS A 7 -14.44 -52.75 -11.66
N GLN A 8 -13.11 -52.72 -11.67
CA GLN A 8 -12.35 -51.69 -10.94
C GLN A 8 -12.46 -50.31 -11.60
N LEU A 9 -12.69 -50.22 -12.91
CA LEU A 9 -12.90 -48.94 -13.61
C LEU A 9 -14.22 -48.26 -13.25
N PHE A 10 -15.24 -49.02 -12.81
CA PHE A 10 -16.57 -48.49 -12.45
C PHE A 10 -16.83 -48.42 -10.95
N LYS A 11 -15.83 -48.73 -10.10
CA LYS A 11 -15.94 -48.48 -8.65
C LYS A 11 -15.88 -46.97 -8.43
N LYS A 12 -17.04 -46.32 -8.30
CA LYS A 12 -17.12 -44.93 -7.84
C LYS A 12 -16.37 -44.83 -6.51
N PRO A 13 -15.35 -43.96 -6.38
CA PRO A 13 -14.69 -43.75 -5.10
C PRO A 13 -15.77 -43.36 -4.09
N LYS A 14 -15.81 -44.04 -2.93
CA LYS A 14 -16.66 -43.64 -1.82
C LYS A 14 -16.15 -42.28 -1.34
N ILE A 15 -16.83 -41.20 -1.74
CA ILE A 15 -16.53 -39.85 -1.25
C ILE A 15 -16.94 -39.86 0.23
N LYS A 16 -15.96 -39.80 1.13
CA LYS A 16 -16.23 -39.51 2.53
C LYS A 16 -16.81 -38.10 2.58
N SER A 17 -17.99 -37.94 3.20
CA SER A 17 -18.52 -36.62 3.51
C SER A 17 -17.53 -35.92 4.43
N SER A 18 -16.94 -34.83 3.95
CA SER A 18 -16.27 -33.88 4.82
C SER A 18 -17.34 -33.07 5.55
N ALA A 19 -17.05 -32.59 6.76
CA ALA A 19 -17.94 -31.66 7.44
C ALA A 19 -18.24 -30.47 6.51
N TRP A 20 -17.18 -29.88 5.90
CA TRP A 20 -17.29 -28.85 4.87
C TRP A 20 -16.87 -29.39 3.50
N ASP A 21 -17.70 -29.20 2.48
CA ASP A 21 -17.44 -29.67 1.12
C ASP A 21 -16.11 -29.16 0.54
N ALA A 22 -15.72 -27.94 0.91
CA ALA A 22 -14.48 -27.31 0.46
C ALA A 22 -13.20 -27.95 1.06
N SER A 23 -13.28 -28.59 2.23
CA SER A 23 -12.15 -29.32 2.82
C SER A 23 -12.10 -30.79 2.42
N GLY A 24 -13.06 -31.25 1.60
CA GLY A 24 -13.04 -32.59 1.04
C GLY A 24 -11.95 -32.76 -0.01
N SER A 25 -11.77 -33.98 -0.49
CA SER A 25 -10.83 -34.32 -1.56
C SER A 25 -11.56 -34.76 -2.84
N GLY A 26 -12.78 -34.27 -3.05
CA GLY A 26 -13.63 -34.64 -4.19
C GLY A 26 -13.12 -34.06 -5.52
N ARG A 27 -13.63 -34.58 -6.64
CA ARG A 27 -13.22 -34.15 -8.00
C ARG A 27 -13.34 -32.64 -8.23
N ARG A 28 -14.33 -31.99 -7.62
CA ARG A 28 -14.56 -30.52 -7.74
C ARG A 28 -13.39 -29.70 -7.20
N VAL A 29 -12.67 -30.19 -6.20
CA VAL A 29 -11.59 -29.46 -5.51
C VAL A 29 -10.21 -30.03 -5.83
N MET A 30 -10.11 -31.05 -6.68
CA MET A 30 -8.84 -31.70 -7.04
C MET A 30 -7.78 -30.72 -7.58
N TYR A 31 -8.21 -29.77 -8.42
CA TYR A 31 -7.34 -28.75 -9.01
C TYR A 31 -7.40 -27.42 -8.27
N TRP A 32 -8.21 -27.32 -7.21
CA TRP A 32 -8.22 -26.14 -6.35
C TRP A 32 -7.13 -26.29 -5.29
N GLN A 33 -5.94 -25.80 -5.62
CA GLN A 33 -4.78 -25.80 -4.72
C GLN A 33 -4.54 -24.39 -4.18
N PRO A 34 -5.27 -23.95 -3.13
CA PRO A 34 -5.07 -22.63 -2.55
C PRO A 34 -3.70 -22.51 -1.89
N GLU A 35 -3.05 -21.38 -2.08
CA GLU A 35 -1.77 -21.10 -1.46
C GLU A 35 -1.92 -20.91 0.06
N ARG A 36 -1.02 -21.53 0.85
CA ARG A 36 -1.06 -21.52 2.32
C ARG A 36 -0.17 -20.43 2.94
N SER A 37 0.53 -19.66 2.12
CA SER A 37 1.47 -18.63 2.55
C SER A 37 0.80 -17.51 3.35
N GLY A 38 1.55 -16.93 4.30
CA GLY A 38 1.11 -15.74 5.01
C GLY A 38 0.98 -14.54 4.08
N ILE A 39 0.13 -13.56 4.41
CA ILE A 39 -0.11 -12.40 3.55
C ILE A 39 1.16 -11.63 3.20
N ASN A 40 2.06 -11.45 4.16
CA ASN A 40 3.31 -10.73 3.92
C ASN A 40 4.23 -11.48 2.95
N SER A 41 4.25 -12.82 3.01
CA SER A 41 4.97 -13.64 2.04
C SER A 41 4.33 -13.56 0.65
N LEU A 42 3.00 -13.66 0.56
CA LEU A 42 2.29 -13.52 -0.72
C LEU A 42 2.59 -12.18 -1.39
N LEU A 43 2.49 -11.08 -0.64
CA LEU A 43 2.76 -9.74 -1.15
C LEU A 43 4.23 -9.54 -1.50
N ALA A 44 5.16 -10.03 -0.69
CA ALA A 44 6.59 -9.90 -0.99
C ALA A 44 6.97 -10.44 -2.38
N HIS A 45 6.31 -11.51 -2.84
CA HIS A 45 6.56 -12.10 -4.17
C HIS A 45 5.76 -11.45 -5.30
N SER A 46 4.54 -10.97 -5.02
CA SER A 46 3.59 -10.58 -6.07
C SER A 46 3.40 -9.08 -6.22
N ILE A 47 3.75 -8.28 -5.20
CA ILE A 47 3.32 -6.89 -5.12
C ILE A 47 3.86 -6.01 -6.26
N GLU A 48 5.12 -6.20 -6.67
CA GLU A 48 5.70 -5.47 -7.80
C GLU A 48 4.91 -5.74 -9.09
N THR A 49 4.58 -7.01 -9.35
CA THR A 49 3.83 -7.41 -10.54
C THR A 49 2.39 -6.89 -10.50
N LEU A 50 1.71 -7.03 -9.36
CA LEU A 50 0.34 -6.52 -9.19
C LEU A 50 0.28 -5.00 -9.40
N ARG A 51 1.24 -4.27 -8.83
CA ARG A 51 1.33 -2.81 -8.96
C ARG A 51 1.60 -2.38 -10.40
N SER A 52 2.61 -2.95 -11.05
CA SER A 52 2.94 -2.62 -12.43
C SER A 52 1.77 -2.91 -13.37
N ARG A 53 1.07 -4.04 -13.18
CA ARG A 53 -0.14 -4.38 -13.96
C ARG A 53 -1.29 -3.43 -13.67
N SER A 54 -1.51 -3.05 -12.42
CA SER A 54 -2.53 -2.07 -12.03
C SER A 54 -2.31 -0.72 -12.72
N ARG A 55 -1.09 -0.17 -12.61
CA ARG A 55 -0.71 1.09 -13.28
C ARG A 55 -0.77 1.01 -14.80
N ASP A 56 -0.38 -0.12 -15.40
CA ASP A 56 -0.52 -0.32 -16.84
C ASP A 56 -1.98 -0.35 -17.28
N MET A 57 -2.84 -1.04 -16.51
CA MET A 57 -4.27 -1.11 -16.77
C MET A 57 -4.92 0.28 -16.67
N VAL A 58 -4.55 1.08 -15.68
CA VAL A 58 -5.05 2.45 -15.53
C VAL A 58 -4.62 3.36 -16.68
N ARG A 59 -3.38 3.20 -17.19
CA ARG A 59 -2.90 3.98 -18.34
C ARG A 59 -3.55 3.59 -19.66
N LYS A 60 -3.94 2.33 -19.83
CA LYS A 60 -4.39 1.78 -21.14
C LYS A 60 -5.89 1.52 -21.23
N ASN A 61 -6.57 1.29 -20.10
CA ASN A 61 -7.98 0.93 -20.08
C ASN A 61 -8.81 2.06 -19.45
N PRO A 62 -9.72 2.69 -20.22
CA PRO A 62 -10.52 3.81 -19.73
C PRO A 62 -11.48 3.42 -18.60
N TYR A 63 -11.92 2.15 -18.53
CA TYR A 63 -12.74 1.69 -17.41
C TYR A 63 -11.94 1.63 -16.11
N ALA A 64 -10.69 1.17 -16.16
CA ALA A 64 -9.83 1.12 -15.00
C ALA A 64 -9.48 2.54 -14.50
N ALA A 65 -9.16 3.45 -15.42
CA ALA A 65 -8.97 4.87 -15.09
C ALA A 65 -10.20 5.47 -14.42
N ASN A 66 -11.39 5.29 -15.03
CA ASN A 66 -12.63 5.83 -14.51
C ASN A 66 -13.01 5.27 -13.13
N ILE A 67 -12.76 3.98 -12.87
CA ILE A 67 -12.98 3.37 -11.54
C ILE A 67 -12.15 4.12 -10.49
N ILE A 68 -10.86 4.33 -10.74
CA ILE A 68 -9.99 5.00 -9.78
C ILE A 68 -10.41 6.45 -9.60
N ASP A 69 -10.62 7.19 -10.69
CA ASP A 69 -11.00 8.61 -10.63
C ASP A 69 -12.32 8.79 -9.86
N THR A 70 -13.31 7.91 -10.09
CA THR A 70 -14.58 7.92 -9.36
C THR A 70 -14.37 7.68 -7.87
N ILE A 71 -13.54 6.71 -7.48
CA ILE A 71 -13.28 6.44 -6.06
C ILE A 71 -12.58 7.63 -5.42
N VAL A 72 -11.54 8.19 -6.06
CA VAL A 72 -10.78 9.33 -5.53
C VAL A 72 -11.70 10.54 -5.35
N ALA A 73 -12.53 10.85 -6.36
CA ALA A 73 -13.49 11.95 -6.29
C ALA A 73 -14.50 11.78 -5.13
N ASN A 74 -14.98 10.57 -4.88
CA ASN A 74 -15.91 10.31 -3.77
C ASN A 74 -15.22 10.28 -2.39
N CYS A 75 -13.96 9.82 -2.32
CA CYS A 75 -13.22 9.74 -1.06
C CYS A 75 -12.70 11.11 -0.60
N VAL A 76 -12.19 11.92 -1.51
CA VAL A 76 -11.56 13.21 -1.18
C VAL A 76 -12.52 14.38 -1.39
N GLY A 77 -13.36 14.34 -2.44
CA GLY A 77 -14.27 15.41 -2.78
C GLY A 77 -13.54 16.74 -2.99
N THR A 78 -13.95 17.77 -2.25
CA THR A 78 -13.32 19.10 -2.26
C THR A 78 -12.17 19.25 -1.27
N GLY A 79 -11.73 18.14 -0.67
CA GLY A 79 -10.67 18.10 0.33
C GLY A 79 -11.20 18.01 1.75
N ILE A 80 -10.49 17.24 2.58
CA ILE A 80 -10.76 17.07 4.00
C ILE A 80 -10.11 18.23 4.75
N LYS A 81 -10.92 19.04 5.41
CA LYS A 81 -10.49 20.26 6.12
C LYS A 81 -10.51 20.04 7.63
N PRO A 82 -9.45 20.41 8.36
CA PRO A 82 -9.48 20.36 9.81
C PRO A 82 -10.39 21.45 10.36
N GLN A 83 -10.99 21.17 11.52
CA GLN A 83 -11.73 22.17 12.29
C GLN A 83 -11.12 22.25 13.70
N SER A 84 -10.62 23.44 14.06
CA SER A 84 -10.04 23.66 15.39
C SER A 84 -11.12 23.61 16.47
N LYS A 85 -10.89 22.76 17.48
CA LYS A 85 -11.74 22.65 18.69
C LYS A 85 -11.26 23.53 19.85
N ALA A 86 -10.32 24.44 19.61
CA ALA A 86 -9.82 25.34 20.65
C ALA A 86 -10.96 26.20 21.22
N LYS A 87 -10.91 26.47 22.53
CA LYS A 87 -11.96 27.26 23.22
C LYS A 87 -11.95 28.72 22.80
N ASP A 88 -10.75 29.30 22.68
CA ASP A 88 -10.55 30.71 22.31
C ASP A 88 -10.88 30.98 20.83
N PRO A 89 -11.87 31.85 20.53
CA PRO A 89 -12.21 32.22 19.16
C PRO A 89 -11.08 32.89 18.38
N GLU A 90 -10.26 33.72 19.02
CA GLU A 90 -9.19 34.46 18.36
C GLU A 90 -8.07 33.50 17.93
N PHE A 91 -7.67 32.59 18.82
CA PHE A 91 -6.75 31.52 18.46
C PHE A 91 -7.29 30.63 17.33
N ARG A 92 -8.58 30.26 17.33
CA ARG A 92 -9.18 29.48 16.22
C ARG A 92 -9.03 30.19 14.89
N LYS A 93 -9.29 31.50 14.84
CA LYS A 93 -9.14 32.31 13.63
C LYS A 93 -7.70 32.32 13.14
N LYS A 94 -6.73 32.58 14.03
CA LYS A 94 -5.29 32.58 13.69
C LYS A 94 -4.81 31.24 13.16
N VAL A 95 -5.22 30.14 13.78
CA VAL A 95 -4.86 28.78 13.31
C VAL A 95 -5.48 28.49 11.94
N GLN A 96 -6.71 28.92 11.70
CA GLN A 96 -7.36 28.74 10.41
C GLN A 96 -6.66 29.53 9.30
N GLU A 97 -6.28 30.78 9.58
CA GLU A 97 -5.52 31.61 8.64
C GLU A 97 -4.15 31.00 8.34
N LEU A 98 -3.45 30.51 9.37
CA LEU A 98 -2.17 29.82 9.21
C LEU A 98 -2.31 28.53 8.39
N TRP A 99 -3.37 27.75 8.65
CA TRP A 99 -3.67 26.54 7.89
C TRP A 99 -3.86 26.83 6.41
N LEU A 100 -4.70 27.82 6.07
CA LEU A 100 -4.97 28.20 4.68
C LEU A 100 -3.72 28.71 3.97
N LYS A 101 -2.83 29.41 4.67
CA LYS A 101 -1.54 29.81 4.09
C LYS A 101 -0.64 28.61 3.83
N TRP A 102 -0.57 27.70 4.80
CA TRP A 102 0.28 26.52 4.69
C TRP A 102 -0.19 25.54 3.61
N THR A 103 -1.50 25.46 3.32
CA THR A 103 -1.98 24.50 2.32
C THR A 103 -1.33 24.70 0.94
N ASP A 104 -1.01 25.93 0.56
CA ASP A 104 -0.36 26.24 -0.72
C ASP A 104 1.15 25.93 -0.71
N GLU A 105 1.74 25.82 0.47
CA GLU A 105 3.17 25.55 0.69
C GLU A 105 3.45 24.08 1.06
N ALA A 106 2.40 23.28 1.26
CA ALA A 106 2.47 21.96 1.86
C ALA A 106 3.24 20.94 1.01
N ASP A 107 3.19 21.04 -0.32
CA ASP A 107 3.88 20.10 -1.21
C ASP A 107 5.37 20.41 -1.33
N SER A 108 6.20 19.44 -0.97
CA SER A 108 7.65 19.56 -1.13
C SER A 108 8.12 19.61 -2.59
N CYS A 109 7.31 19.10 -3.53
CA CYS A 109 7.57 19.13 -4.96
C CYS A 109 7.00 20.40 -5.64
N GLY A 110 6.10 21.13 -4.96
CA GLY A 110 5.45 22.33 -5.49
C GLY A 110 4.51 22.10 -6.67
N ALA A 111 4.03 20.86 -6.87
CA ALA A 111 3.13 20.50 -7.96
C ALA A 111 1.65 20.71 -7.60
N SER A 112 1.31 20.71 -6.32
CA SER A 112 -0.07 20.88 -5.86
C SER A 112 -0.16 21.52 -4.47
N ASP A 113 -1.38 21.90 -4.08
CA ASP A 113 -1.68 22.30 -2.71
C ASP A 113 -1.94 21.05 -1.82
N PHE A 114 -2.18 21.27 -0.54
CA PHE A 114 -2.50 20.20 0.41
C PHE A 114 -3.70 19.34 -0.02
N TYR A 115 -4.71 19.91 -0.67
CA TYR A 115 -5.91 19.18 -1.08
C TYR A 115 -5.65 18.32 -2.32
N GLY A 116 -4.82 18.79 -3.25
CA GLY A 116 -4.31 18.00 -4.35
C GLY A 116 -3.42 16.85 -3.86
N LEU A 117 -2.62 17.07 -2.81
CA LEU A 117 -1.89 15.97 -2.16
C LEU A 117 -2.82 14.90 -1.58
N GLN A 118 -3.98 15.28 -1.01
CA GLN A 118 -4.95 14.28 -0.53
C GLN A 118 -5.46 13.40 -1.68
N SER A 119 -5.82 14.02 -2.81
CA SER A 119 -6.23 13.31 -4.03
C SER A 119 -5.12 12.41 -4.55
N LEU A 120 -3.88 12.90 -4.58
CA LEU A 120 -2.71 12.14 -5.04
C LEU A 120 -2.45 10.93 -4.12
N VAL A 121 -2.42 11.12 -2.80
CA VAL A 121 -2.23 10.03 -1.83
C VAL A 121 -3.35 8.98 -1.95
N CYS A 122 -4.60 9.42 -2.07
CA CYS A 122 -5.74 8.52 -2.26
C CYS A 122 -5.58 7.70 -3.55
N ARG A 123 -5.27 8.37 -4.66
CA ARG A 123 -5.05 7.73 -5.96
C ARG A 123 -3.90 6.73 -5.92
N SER A 124 -2.75 7.13 -5.37
CA SER A 124 -1.56 6.28 -5.23
C SER A 124 -1.84 5.05 -4.35
N MET A 125 -2.61 5.18 -3.28
CA MET A 125 -3.02 4.04 -2.45
C MET A 125 -3.93 3.07 -3.22
N ILE A 126 -4.88 3.56 -4.01
CA ILE A 126 -5.84 2.70 -4.74
C ILE A 126 -5.14 1.99 -5.91
N GLU A 127 -4.42 2.77 -6.72
CA GLU A 127 -3.72 2.29 -7.92
C GLU A 127 -2.50 1.44 -7.57
N GLY A 128 -1.68 1.94 -6.63
CA GLY A 128 -0.40 1.37 -6.24
C GLY A 128 -0.45 0.40 -5.06
N GLY A 129 -1.61 0.34 -4.38
CA GLY A 129 -1.86 -0.45 -3.18
C GLY A 129 -1.49 0.23 -1.87
N GLU A 130 -0.48 1.10 -1.92
CA GLU A 130 0.01 1.87 -0.79
C GLU A 130 0.75 3.12 -1.26
N CYS A 131 0.89 4.08 -0.36
CA CYS A 131 1.64 5.30 -0.56
C CYS A 131 2.40 5.66 0.72
N PHE A 132 3.54 6.33 0.58
CA PHE A 132 4.27 6.89 1.72
C PHE A 132 4.20 8.42 1.66
N VAL A 133 4.02 9.06 2.81
CA VAL A 133 4.16 10.53 2.92
C VAL A 133 5.24 10.81 3.93
N ARG A 134 6.36 11.36 3.48
CA ARG A 134 7.45 11.76 4.34
C ARG A 134 7.21 13.18 4.84
N LEU A 135 7.24 13.34 6.16
CA LEU A 135 7.18 14.63 6.84
C LEU A 135 8.57 15.27 6.78
N ARG A 136 8.68 16.39 6.07
CA ARG A 136 9.94 17.12 5.90
C ARG A 136 9.91 18.38 6.74
N ASN A 137 10.53 18.32 7.91
CA ASN A 137 10.78 19.51 8.71
C ASN A 137 11.73 20.44 7.94
N ARG A 138 11.33 21.71 7.83
CA ARG A 138 12.09 22.77 7.18
C ARG A 138 12.73 23.65 8.22
N LYS A 139 13.78 24.37 7.84
CA LYS A 139 14.40 25.34 8.74
C LYS A 139 13.59 26.64 8.71
N PRO A 140 13.56 27.43 9.80
CA PRO A 140 12.94 28.74 9.79
C PRO A 140 13.48 29.65 8.67
N GLU A 141 14.76 29.49 8.32
CA GLU A 141 15.40 30.23 7.22
C GLU A 141 14.82 29.93 5.83
N ASP A 142 14.12 28.81 5.65
CA ASP A 142 13.52 28.40 4.37
C ASP A 142 12.27 29.24 4.01
N GLY A 143 11.76 30.07 4.94
CA GLY A 143 10.73 31.07 4.66
C GLY A 143 9.29 30.56 4.59
N PHE A 144 9.04 29.30 4.93
CA PHE A 144 7.69 28.73 4.97
C PHE A 144 6.87 29.24 6.16
N SER A 145 5.57 29.42 5.95
CA SER A 145 4.61 29.83 7.00
C SER A 145 4.55 28.85 8.16
N VAL A 146 4.63 27.56 7.86
CA VAL A 146 4.84 26.48 8.81
C VAL A 146 6.04 25.67 8.32
N PRO A 147 7.04 25.37 9.17
CA PRO A 147 8.28 24.70 8.77
C PRO A 147 8.10 23.18 8.54
N LEU A 148 7.09 22.81 7.76
CA LEU A 148 6.74 21.44 7.43
C LEU A 148 6.30 21.37 5.98
N GLN A 149 6.86 20.42 5.24
CA GLN A 149 6.34 20.03 3.94
C GLN A 149 6.11 18.53 3.88
N LEU A 150 5.22 18.12 2.98
CA LEU A 150 4.85 16.74 2.73
C LEU A 150 5.48 16.31 1.41
N GLN A 151 6.20 15.19 1.46
CA GLN A 151 6.72 14.53 0.28
C GLN A 151 5.95 13.24 0.07
N VAL A 152 5.08 13.22 -0.94
CA VAL A 152 4.36 12.02 -1.35
C VAL A 152 5.30 11.16 -2.18
N LEU A 153 5.46 9.91 -1.75
CA LEU A 153 6.36 8.94 -2.35
C LEU A 153 5.57 7.72 -2.79
N GLU A 154 5.84 7.27 -4.01
CA GLU A 154 5.33 6.01 -4.51
C GLU A 154 5.83 4.82 -3.69
N SER A 155 5.10 3.71 -3.75
CA SER A 155 5.43 2.54 -2.96
C SER A 155 6.81 1.95 -3.25
N GLU A 156 7.32 2.12 -4.47
CA GLU A 156 8.60 1.61 -4.93
C GLU A 156 9.79 2.33 -4.29
N HIS A 157 9.59 3.52 -3.70
CA HIS A 157 10.63 4.13 -2.88
C HIS A 157 10.97 3.27 -1.65
N LEU A 158 10.05 2.45 -1.16
CA LEU A 158 10.37 1.52 -0.07
C LEU A 158 11.14 0.32 -0.60
N ASP A 159 12.32 0.08 -0.03
CA ASP A 159 13.19 -1.05 -0.36
C ASP A 159 12.58 -2.37 0.12
N ASN A 160 11.68 -2.91 -0.70
CA ASN A 160 10.93 -4.13 -0.42
C ASN A 160 11.81 -5.40 -0.40
N LYS A 161 13.05 -5.33 -0.88
CA LYS A 161 14.00 -6.44 -0.90
C LYS A 161 14.83 -6.49 0.39
N SER A 162 14.91 -5.40 1.13
CA SER A 162 15.56 -5.36 2.44
C SER A 162 14.82 -6.23 3.46
N ASN A 163 15.46 -7.33 3.85
CA ASN A 163 14.99 -8.29 4.85
C ASN A 163 16.20 -8.77 5.65
N GLN A 164 16.33 -8.33 6.89
CA GLN A 164 17.47 -8.70 7.74
C GLN A 164 17.13 -8.56 9.23
N THR A 165 17.83 -9.31 10.07
CA THR A 165 17.82 -9.09 11.53
C THR A 165 19.02 -8.22 11.88
N LEU A 166 18.75 -7.07 12.51
CA LEU A 166 19.77 -6.11 12.91
C LEU A 166 20.44 -6.55 14.22
N ALA A 167 21.66 -6.07 14.47
CA ALA A 167 22.45 -6.42 15.65
C ALA A 167 21.76 -6.04 16.97
N ASN A 168 20.93 -5.00 16.96
CA ASN A 168 20.12 -4.59 18.12
C ASN A 168 18.91 -5.52 18.38
N GLY A 169 18.67 -6.52 17.53
CA GLY A 169 17.54 -7.44 17.60
C GLY A 169 16.27 -6.94 16.93
N ASN A 170 16.31 -5.78 16.27
CA ASN A 170 15.23 -5.34 15.38
C ASN A 170 15.22 -6.17 14.11
N VAL A 171 14.06 -6.25 13.45
CA VAL A 171 13.91 -7.03 12.22
C VAL A 171 13.37 -6.13 11.12
N ILE A 172 14.07 -6.10 9.99
CA ILE A 172 13.59 -5.47 8.77
C ILE A 172 12.84 -6.51 7.96
N ARG A 173 11.61 -6.18 7.57
CA ARG A 173 10.78 -6.97 6.67
C ARG A 173 10.21 -6.08 5.58
N SER A 174 10.50 -6.41 4.33
CA SER A 174 10.05 -5.66 3.15
C SER A 174 10.33 -4.15 3.24
N GLY A 175 11.51 -3.78 3.76
CA GLY A 175 11.93 -2.39 3.92
C GLY A 175 11.42 -1.67 5.17
N ILE A 176 10.64 -2.34 6.01
CA ILE A 176 10.10 -1.78 7.25
C ILE A 176 10.84 -2.41 8.43
N GLU A 177 11.43 -1.57 9.28
CA GLU A 177 12.07 -1.99 10.53
C GLU A 177 11.04 -2.11 11.64
N PHE A 178 11.07 -3.24 12.34
CA PHE A 178 10.25 -3.50 13.51
C PHE A 178 11.14 -3.69 14.73
N ASN A 179 10.73 -3.07 15.83
CA ASN A 179 11.32 -3.36 17.13
C ASN A 179 10.89 -4.74 17.65
N ARG A 180 11.45 -5.16 18.78
CA ARG A 180 11.14 -6.47 19.40
C ARG A 180 9.68 -6.63 19.83
N LEU A 181 8.94 -5.53 19.98
CA LEU A 181 7.50 -5.52 20.28
C LEU A 181 6.62 -5.56 19.02
N GLY A 182 7.22 -5.57 17.82
CA GLY A 182 6.51 -5.56 16.55
C GLY A 182 6.01 -4.17 16.11
N GLN A 183 6.48 -3.09 16.74
CA GLN A 183 6.15 -1.72 16.34
C GLN A 183 7.10 -1.26 15.24
N LYS A 184 6.59 -0.48 14.28
CA LYS A 184 7.39 0.09 13.20
C LYS A 184 8.33 1.16 13.77
N GLU A 185 9.62 1.00 13.55
CA GLU A 185 10.65 1.92 14.04
C GLU A 185 11.22 2.80 12.93
N ALA A 186 11.37 2.26 11.72
CA ALA A 186 11.89 2.98 10.57
C ALA A 186 11.43 2.37 9.23
N TYR A 187 11.60 3.14 8.16
CA TYR A 187 11.42 2.73 6.77
C TYR A 187 12.73 2.92 6.02
N TYR A 188 13.06 2.01 5.12
CA TYR A 188 14.24 2.09 4.25
C TYR A 188 13.82 2.60 2.88
N LEU A 189 14.04 3.90 2.65
CA LEU A 189 13.54 4.60 1.46
C LEU A 189 14.66 4.96 0.49
N PHE A 190 14.50 4.63 -0.78
CA PHE A 190 15.34 5.14 -1.87
C PHE A 190 15.12 6.64 -2.06
N ARG A 191 16.22 7.37 -2.32
CA ARG A 191 16.18 8.82 -2.56
C ARG A 191 15.53 9.17 -3.90
N GLU A 192 15.76 8.34 -4.90
CA GLU A 192 15.21 8.45 -6.25
C GLU A 192 14.29 7.25 -6.51
N HIS A 193 13.35 7.42 -7.43
CA HIS A 193 12.44 6.33 -7.75
C HIS A 193 13.22 5.23 -8.50
N PRO A 194 13.22 3.97 -8.05
CA PRO A 194 14.08 2.93 -8.64
C PRO A 194 13.73 2.62 -10.11
N GLY A 195 12.54 2.99 -10.57
CA GLY A 195 12.14 2.91 -11.98
C GLY A 195 12.80 3.95 -12.90
N GLU A 196 13.51 4.95 -12.37
CA GLU A 196 14.16 6.03 -13.15
C GLU A 196 15.62 5.70 -13.54
N GLY A 197 16.11 4.50 -13.20
CA GLY A 197 17.34 3.92 -13.76
C GLY A 197 18.55 3.90 -12.82
N SER A 198 18.61 4.75 -11.79
CA SER A 198 19.66 4.70 -10.77
C SER A 198 19.14 4.06 -9.48
N PHE A 199 19.64 2.87 -9.15
CA PHE A 199 19.42 2.26 -7.84
C PHE A 199 20.41 2.89 -6.85
N GLY A 200 20.00 3.97 -6.21
CA GLY A 200 20.71 4.48 -5.03
C GLY A 200 20.55 3.55 -3.83
N GLU A 201 21.42 3.69 -2.82
CA GLU A 201 21.21 3.01 -1.55
C GLU A 201 19.95 3.53 -0.84
N SER A 202 19.21 2.63 -0.21
CA SER A 202 18.07 3.00 0.63
C SER A 202 18.56 3.64 1.93
N VAL A 203 17.86 4.67 2.38
CA VAL A 203 18.18 5.40 3.60
C VAL A 203 17.16 5.08 4.67
N ARG A 204 17.64 4.80 5.89
CA ARG A 204 16.79 4.62 7.06
C ARG A 204 16.14 5.95 7.45
N VAL A 205 14.82 6.01 7.43
CA VAL A 205 14.00 7.14 7.86
C VAL A 205 13.15 6.72 9.07
N PRO A 206 13.14 7.49 10.18
CA PRO A 206 12.32 7.18 11.35
C PRO A 206 10.84 7.03 11.00
N ALA A 207 10.15 6.07 11.63
CA ALA A 207 8.73 5.87 11.41
C ALA A 207 7.87 7.06 11.89
N SER A 208 8.39 7.90 12.80
CA SER A 208 7.75 9.17 13.20
C SER A 208 7.61 10.17 12.06
N ASP A 209 8.47 10.06 11.05
CA ASP A 209 8.57 11.02 9.95
C ASP A 209 7.90 10.48 8.67
N VAL A 210 7.25 9.33 8.75
CA VAL A 210 6.65 8.64 7.59
C VAL A 210 5.24 8.19 7.90
N LEU A 211 4.29 8.72 7.14
CA LEU A 211 2.94 8.18 7.09
C LEU A 211 2.89 7.07 6.04
N HIS A 212 2.60 5.86 6.48
CA HIS A 212 2.39 4.72 5.58
C HIS A 212 0.90 4.51 5.36
N ILE A 213 0.42 4.90 4.19
CA ILE A 213 -1.00 4.93 3.84
C ILE A 213 -1.32 3.68 3.00
N TYR A 214 -2.10 2.76 3.57
CA TYR A 214 -2.56 1.56 2.90
C TYR A 214 -3.83 1.01 3.58
N LYS A 215 -4.56 0.15 2.88
CA LYS A 215 -5.72 -0.56 3.41
C LYS A 215 -5.33 -1.99 3.81
N PRO A 216 -5.19 -2.31 5.11
CA PRO A 216 -4.96 -3.69 5.54
C PRO A 216 -6.23 -4.53 5.31
N LEU A 217 -6.07 -5.70 4.70
CA LEU A 217 -7.17 -6.64 4.44
C LEU A 217 -7.05 -7.91 5.29
N ARG A 218 -5.85 -8.20 5.82
CA ARG A 218 -5.60 -9.35 6.71
C ARG A 218 -4.86 -8.90 7.98
N PRO A 219 -5.08 -9.57 9.13
CA PRO A 219 -4.33 -9.29 10.35
C PRO A 219 -2.82 -9.42 10.14
N GLY A 220 -2.06 -8.44 10.62
CA GLY A 220 -0.60 -8.43 10.51
C GLY A 220 -0.05 -8.15 9.10
N GLN A 221 -0.89 -7.73 8.16
CA GLN A 221 -0.45 -7.27 6.83
C GLN A 221 0.38 -5.99 6.97
N ILE A 222 1.59 -5.99 6.41
CA ILE A 222 2.53 -4.87 6.55
C ILE A 222 2.67 -4.03 5.27
N ARG A 223 2.13 -4.49 4.13
CA ARG A 223 2.15 -3.80 2.83
C ARG A 223 0.74 -3.74 2.24
N GLY A 224 0.44 -2.69 1.49
CA GLY A 224 -0.82 -2.60 0.75
C GLY A 224 -0.78 -3.32 -0.60
N GLU A 225 -1.94 -3.75 -1.10
CA GLU A 225 -2.10 -4.30 -2.47
C GLU A 225 -3.02 -3.40 -3.30
N PRO A 226 -2.78 -3.24 -4.62
CA PRO A 226 -3.65 -2.47 -5.49
C PRO A 226 -5.10 -2.92 -5.40
N TRP A 227 -6.05 -1.98 -5.37
CA TRP A 227 -7.46 -2.33 -5.20
C TRP A 227 -8.01 -3.06 -6.43
N LEU A 228 -7.40 -2.85 -7.59
CA LEU A 228 -7.76 -3.54 -8.82
C LEU A 228 -7.27 -5.00 -8.87
N SER A 229 -6.45 -5.48 -7.91
CA SER A 229 -5.77 -6.78 -7.98
C SER A 229 -6.68 -7.95 -8.36
N ASN A 230 -7.90 -7.99 -7.81
CA ASN A 230 -8.87 -9.08 -8.05
C ASN A 230 -9.60 -8.99 -9.41
N VAL A 231 -9.52 -7.85 -10.09
CA VAL A 231 -10.19 -7.60 -11.37
C VAL A 231 -9.23 -7.41 -12.53
N LEU A 232 -7.92 -7.29 -12.30
CA LEU A 232 -6.92 -7.06 -13.35
C LEU A 232 -7.03 -8.02 -14.53
N LEU A 233 -7.19 -9.33 -14.26
CA LEU A 233 -7.30 -10.34 -15.31
C LEU A 233 -8.61 -10.26 -16.11
N LYS A 234 -9.66 -9.62 -15.57
CA LYS A 234 -10.93 -9.41 -16.29
C LYS A 234 -10.92 -8.11 -17.08
N LEU A 235 -10.04 -7.17 -16.72
CA LEU A 235 -9.89 -5.87 -17.39
C LEU A 235 -8.87 -5.91 -18.55
N TYR A 236 -8.01 -6.92 -18.57
CA TYR A 236 -7.08 -7.21 -19.69
C TYR A 236 -7.79 -7.99 -20.78
#